data_AF-A0A8C7WSU2-F1
#
_entry.id   AF-A0A8C7WSU2-F1
#
_cell.length_a   1.000
_cell.length_b   1.000
_cell.length_c   1.000
_cell.angle_alpha   90.00
_cell.angle_beta   90.00
_cell.angle_gamma   90.00
#
_symmetry.space_group_name_H-M   'P 1'
#
loop_
_entity.id
_entity.type
_entity.pdbx_description
1 polymer ?
#
loop_
_entity_poly.entity_id
_entity_poly.type
_entity_poly.pdbx_seq_one_letter_code
_entity_poly.pdbx_strand_id
1 'polypeptide(L)' 'MSSSYSANQYASAFISHRLQNWGETKPFKERPSARVGHTSFIADDRGHLLPGVKVRTLYPLFS' A
#
# COMPACT_ATOMS: atom_id res chain seq x y z
N MET A 1 -6.44 -2.05 1.12
CA MET A 1 -5.40 -1.22 0.48
C MET A 1 -4.42 -2.16 -0.21
N SER A 2 -4.10 -1.93 -1.49
CA SER A 2 -3.13 -2.74 -2.22
C SER A 2 -1.89 -1.91 -2.56
N SER A 3 -0.73 -2.56 -2.57
CA SER A 3 0.55 -1.99 -3.01
C SER A 3 1.12 -2.87 -4.11
N SER A 4 1.61 -2.23 -5.18
CA SER A 4 2.39 -2.92 -6.21
C SER A 4 3.88 -2.78 -5.89
N TYR A 5 4.65 -3.84 -6.14
CA TYR A 5 6.11 -3.87 -6.00
C TYR A 5 6.74 -4.22 -7.35
N SER A 6 8.01 -3.84 -7.57
CA SER A 6 8.69 -4.15 -8.82
C SER A 6 8.89 -5.65 -9.01
N ALA A 7 8.57 -6.14 -10.21
CA ALA A 7 8.87 -7.49 -10.66
C ALA A 7 10.28 -7.60 -11.28
N ASN A 8 11.20 -6.69 -10.92
CA ASN A 8 12.56 -6.60 -11.46
C ASN A 8 12.55 -6.58 -13.00
N GLN A 9 13.16 -7.59 -13.63
CA GLN A 9 13.32 -7.69 -15.08
C GLN A 9 11.97 -7.75 -15.83
N TYR A 10 10.92 -8.22 -15.18
CA TYR A 10 9.58 -8.32 -15.78
C TYR A 10 8.72 -7.07 -15.59
N ALA A 11 9.18 -6.06 -14.83
CA ALA A 11 8.40 -4.87 -14.52
C ALA A 11 7.95 -4.12 -15.78
N SER A 12 8.73 -4.18 -16.86
CA SER A 12 8.41 -3.52 -18.13
C SER A 12 7.11 -4.01 -18.76
N ALA A 13 6.68 -5.26 -18.53
CA ALA A 13 5.43 -5.80 -19.07
C ALA A 13 4.19 -5.24 -18.37
N PHE A 14 4.34 -4.78 -17.12
CA PHE A 14 3.24 -4.32 -16.26
C PHE A 14 3.11 -2.80 -16.19
N ILE A 15 3.79 -2.07 -17.08
CA ILE A 15 3.58 -0.63 -17.20
C ILE A 15 2.18 -0.36 -17.75
N SER A 16 1.52 0.67 -17.22
CA SER A 16 0.13 1.01 -17.50
C SER A 16 -0.23 1.04 -18.98
N HIS A 17 0.65 1.65 -19.77
CA HIS A 17 0.47 1.80 -21.21
C HIS A 17 0.47 0.45 -21.96
N ARG A 18 1.25 -0.53 -21.49
CA ARG A 18 1.22 -1.92 -22.03
C ARG A 18 -0.02 -2.70 -21.59
N LEU A 19 -0.65 -2.29 -20.50
CA LEU A 19 -1.93 -2.80 -20.04
C LEU A 19 -3.12 -2.04 -20.65
N GLN A 20 -2.89 -1.21 -21.67
CA GLN A 20 -3.92 -0.39 -22.31
C GLN A 20 -4.63 0.58 -21.34
N ASN A 21 -3.98 0.93 -20.23
CA ASN A 21 -4.44 1.99 -19.36
C ASN A 21 -3.89 3.34 -19.86
N TRP A 22 -4.80 4.21 -20.28
CA TRP A 22 -4.53 5.54 -20.83
C TRP A 22 -4.75 6.68 -19.83
N GLY A 23 -5.20 6.36 -18.61
CA GLY A 23 -5.37 7.33 -17.54
C GLY A 23 -4.10 7.57 -16.72
N GLU A 24 -4.15 8.57 -15.84
CA GLU A 24 -3.08 8.84 -14.88
C GLU A 24 -2.84 7.66 -13.94
N THR A 25 -1.59 7.26 -13.80
CA THR A 25 -1.22 6.08 -13.02
C THR A 25 -0.66 6.44 -11.67
N LYS A 26 -1.07 5.67 -10.67
CA LYS A 26 -0.57 5.85 -9.31
C LYS A 26 0.88 5.38 -9.26
N PRO A 27 1.82 6.22 -8.80
CA PRO A 27 3.18 5.77 -8.57
C PRO A 27 3.17 4.66 -7.52
N PHE A 28 3.95 3.61 -7.76
CA PHE A 28 4.10 2.50 -6.81
C PHE A 28 5.54 2.47 -6.28
N LYS A 29 5.71 1.85 -5.11
CA LYS A 29 7.04 1.73 -4.49
C LYS A 29 7.82 0.65 -5.22
N GLU A 30 8.80 1.04 -6.03
CA GLU A 30 9.59 0.10 -6.84
C GLU A 30 10.29 -0.94 -5.98
N ARG A 31 10.92 -0.53 -4.86
CA ARG A 31 11.59 -1.43 -3.93
C ARG A 31 11.18 -1.14 -2.47
N PRO A 32 10.54 -2.08 -1.76
CA PRO A 32 10.39 -1.97 -0.32
C PRO A 32 11.77 -2.10 0.34
N SER A 33 11.99 -1.34 1.42
CA SER A 33 13.18 -1.49 2.25
C SER A 33 13.12 -2.81 3.00
N ALA A 34 14.27 -3.48 3.16
CA ALA A 34 14.36 -4.66 4.00
C ALA A 34 13.93 -4.31 5.44
N ARG A 35 13.03 -5.12 6.01
CA ARG A 35 12.60 -4.98 7.41
C ARG A 35 13.52 -5.79 8.30
N VAL A 36 14.01 -5.18 9.37
CA VAL A 36 14.76 -5.86 10.44
C VAL A 36 13.84 -5.98 11.67
N GLY A 37 13.88 -7.12 12.35
CA GLY A 37 13.08 -7.38 13.56
C GLY A 37 11.76 -8.13 13.30
N HIS A 38 10.80 -7.96 14.20
CA HIS A 38 9.52 -8.72 14.20
C HIS A 38 8.30 -7.82 13.95
N THR A 39 7.17 -8.46 13.67
CA THR A 39 5.84 -7.83 13.52
C THR A 39 5.08 -7.91 14.84
N SER A 40 4.54 -6.77 15.30
CA SER A 40 3.63 -6.70 16.45
C SER A 40 2.18 -6.66 15.99
N PHE A 41 1.27 -7.20 16.80
CA PHE A 41 -0.17 -7.08 16.56
C PHE A 41 -0.63 -5.64 16.73
N ILE A 42 -1.46 -5.18 15.80
CA ILE A 42 -2.05 -3.84 15.83
C ILE A 42 -3.58 -3.88 15.99
N ALA A 43 -4.17 -5.07 15.93
CA ALA A 43 -5.61 -5.28 16.01
C ALA A 43 -5.95 -6.48 16.92
N ASP A 44 -7.18 -6.49 17.45
CA ASP A 44 -7.77 -7.60 18.20
C ASP A 44 -8.23 -8.75 17.28
N ASP A 45 -8.77 -9.81 17.88
CA ASP A 45 -9.27 -11.00 17.18
C ASP A 45 -10.52 -10.74 16.33
N ARG A 46 -11.17 -9.59 16.52
CA ARG A 46 -12.34 -9.14 15.76
C ARG A 46 -11.96 -8.16 14.64
N GLY A 47 -10.69 -7.77 14.55
CA GLY A 47 -10.16 -6.83 13.56
C GLY A 47 -10.22 -5.36 13.96
N HIS A 48 -10.56 -5.02 15.21
CA HIS A 48 -10.49 -3.64 15.71
C HIS A 48 -9.05 -3.28 16.10
N LEU A 49 -8.65 -2.04 15.85
CA LEU A 49 -7.32 -1.57 16.23
C LEU A 49 -7.18 -1.49 17.76
N LEU A 50 -6.01 -1.90 18.26
CA LEU A 50 -5.71 -1.85 19.69
C LEU A 50 -5.72 -0.39 20.20
N PRO A 51 -6.18 -0.13 21.44
CA PRO A 51 -6.14 1.21 22.03
C PRO A 51 -4.74 1.83 21.93
N GLY A 52 -4.65 3.05 21.40
CA GLY A 52 -3.38 3.76 21.21
C GLY A 52 -2.73 3.58 19.84
N VAL A 53 -3.22 2.68 18.98
CA VAL A 53 -2.79 2.61 17.57
C VAL A 53 -3.40 3.79 16.81
N LYS A 54 -2.56 4.66 16.24
CA LYS A 54 -3.00 5.83 15.48
C LYS A 54 -3.74 5.39 14.21
N VAL A 55 -5.01 5.77 14.11
CA VAL A 55 -5.79 5.68 12.87
C VAL A 55 -5.46 6.90 12.00
N ARG A 56 -5.12 6.70 10.72
CA ARG A 56 -5.18 7.81 9.75
C ARG A 56 -6.65 8.08 9.43
N THR A 57 -7.28 9.01 10.13
CA THR A 57 -8.56 9.59 9.72
C THR A 57 -8.32 10.44 8.48
N LEU A 58 -8.71 9.94 7.31
CA LEU A 58 -8.66 10.66 6.05
C LEU A 58 -10.07 10.83 5.49
N TYR A 59 -10.89 11.61 6.19
CA TYR A 59 -12.06 12.27 5.61
C TYR A 59 -12.24 13.60 6.34
N PRO A 60 -12.02 14.77 5.70
CA PRO A 60 -12.62 15.99 6.21
C PRO A 60 -14.14 15.83 6.02
N LEU A 61 -14.87 15.71 7.13
CA LEU A 61 -16.29 16.03 7.12
C LEU A 61 -16.39 17.51 6.76
N PHE A 62 -16.76 17.82 5.52
CA PHE A 62 -17.24 19.15 5.18
C PHE A 62 -18.51 19.38 6.01
N SER A 63 -18.45 20.36 6.92
CA SER A 63 -19.61 20.96 7.58
C SER A 63 -20.00 22.24 6.87
#